data_AF-A0A658R5H7-F1
#
_entry.id   AF-A0A658R5H7-F1
#
_cell.length_a   1.000
_cell.length_b   1.000
_cell.length_c   1.000
_cell.angle_alpha   90.00
_cell.angle_beta   90.00
_cell.angle_gamma   90.00
#
_symmetry.space_group_name_H-M   'P 1'
#
loop_
_entity.id
_entity.type
_entity.pdbx_description
1 polymer ?
#
loop_
_entity_poly.entity_id
_entity_poly.type
_entity_poly.pdbx_seq_one_letter_code
_entity_poly.pdbx_strand_id
1 'polypeptide(L)'
;MSNSKPEFTTAHRLPKGSVWKVKVELVGGTRLEGLSDSADTLPRVKISREAFEALKGLRHRGETIREAVERLIFAAADLATK
;
A
#
# COMPACT_ATOMS: atom_id res chain seq x y z
N MET A 1 0.12 -22.51 -31.88
CA MET A 1 -0.94 -21.80 -31.12
C MET A 1 -0.41 -20.42 -30.79
N SER A 2 -0.99 -19.38 -31.39
CA SER A 2 -0.62 -17.98 -31.13
C SER A 2 -0.91 -17.66 -29.66
N ASN A 3 0.14 -17.40 -28.88
CA ASN A 3 0.02 -16.96 -27.49
C ASN A 3 -0.27 -15.45 -27.49
N SER A 4 -1.45 -15.06 -27.96
CA SER A 4 -1.88 -13.66 -27.96
C SER A 4 -2.16 -13.26 -26.52
N LYS A 5 -1.23 -12.52 -25.91
CA LYS A 5 -1.51 -11.82 -24.65
C LYS A 5 -2.75 -10.94 -24.90
N PRO A 6 -3.73 -10.94 -23.99
CA PRO A 6 -4.89 -10.06 -24.13
C PRO A 6 -4.41 -8.60 -24.16
N GLU A 7 -4.65 -7.92 -25.28
CA GLU A 7 -4.38 -6.49 -25.43
C GLU A 7 -5.63 -5.71 -25.01
N PHE A 8 -5.45 -4.73 -24.12
CA PHE A 8 -6.53 -3.89 -23.61
C PHE A 8 -6.32 -2.46 -24.09
N THR A 9 -7.29 -1.94 -24.84
CA THR A 9 -7.32 -0.53 -25.25
C THR A 9 -7.97 0.29 -24.13
N THR A 10 -7.29 1.33 -23.67
CA THR A 10 -7.77 2.21 -22.60
C THR A 10 -7.89 3.63 -23.12
N ALA A 11 -8.90 4.38 -22.67
CA ALA A 11 -9.08 5.78 -23.04
C ALA A 11 -7.97 6.70 -22.47
N HIS A 12 -7.29 6.25 -21.41
CA HIS A 12 -6.21 6.98 -20.75
C HIS A 12 -5.00 6.06 -20.53
N ARG A 13 -3.80 6.62 -20.67
CA ARG A 13 -2.56 5.90 -20.43
C ARG A 13 -2.48 5.49 -18.96
N LEU A 14 -2.44 4.18 -18.69
CA LEU A 14 -2.30 3.67 -17.33
C LEU A 14 -0.86 3.84 -16.82
N PRO A 15 -0.64 4.17 -15.54
CA PRO A 15 0.68 4.18 -14.94
C PRO A 15 1.36 2.81 -15.06
N LYS A 16 2.66 2.79 -15.38
CA LYS A 16 3.42 1.54 -15.51
C LYS A 16 3.45 0.81 -14.17
N GLY A 17 3.09 -0.48 -14.17
CA GLY A 17 3.07 -1.33 -12.96
C GLY A 17 1.81 -1.21 -12.10
N SER A 18 0.79 -0.46 -12.56
CA SER A 18 -0.49 -0.36 -11.85
C SER A 18 -1.32 -1.64 -12.01
N VAL A 19 -1.99 -2.05 -10.93
CA VAL A 19 -2.88 -3.22 -10.88
C VAL A 19 -4.32 -2.73 -10.91
N TRP A 20 -5.17 -3.40 -11.69
CA TRP A 20 -6.56 -3.01 -11.91
C TRP A 20 -7.44 -4.24 -11.80
N LYS A 21 -8.66 -4.06 -11.31
CA LYS A 21 -9.69 -5.11 -11.32
C LYS A 21 -10.87 -4.71 -12.17
N VAL A 22 -11.57 -5.72 -12.67
CA VAL A 22 -12.84 -5.54 -13.37
C VAL A 22 -13.87 -5.06 -12.37
N LYS A 23 -14.43 -3.87 -12.60
CA LYS A 23 -15.52 -3.32 -11.81
C LYS A 23 -16.87 -3.80 -12.35
N VAL A 24 -17.06 -3.72 -13.66
CA VAL A 24 -18.30 -4.13 -14.33
C VAL A 24 -18.04 -4.42 -15.82
N GLU A 25 -18.70 -5.45 -16.34
CA GLU A 25 -18.78 -5.73 -17.77
C GLU A 25 -19.89 -4.91 -18.41
N LEU A 26 -19.58 -4.27 -19.53
CA LEU A 26 -20.50 -3.43 -20.28
C LEU A 26 -20.68 -4.02 -21.68
N VAL A 27 -21.81 -3.74 -22.31
CA VAL A 27 -22.01 -4.06 -23.72
C VAL A 27 -21.04 -3.22 -24.54
N GLY A 28 -19.92 -3.81 -24.95
CA GLY A 28 -18.84 -3.14 -25.70
C GLY A 28 -17.54 -2.91 -24.94
N GLY A 29 -17.38 -3.44 -23.71
CA GLY A 29 -16.08 -3.41 -23.03
C GLY A 29 -16.15 -3.66 -21.53
N THR A 30 -15.04 -3.41 -20.85
CA THR A 30 -14.92 -3.65 -19.40
C THR A 30 -14.50 -2.37 -18.70
N ARG A 31 -15.25 -1.97 -17.68
CA ARG A 31 -14.83 -0.86 -16.81
C ARG A 31 -13.88 -1.42 -15.75
N LEU A 32 -12.66 -0.89 -15.73
CA LEU A 32 -11.64 -1.22 -14.74
C LEU A 32 -11.65 -0.18 -13.61
N GLU A 33 -11.35 -0.61 -12.38
CA GLU A 33 -11.00 0.27 -11.27
C GLU A 33 -9.62 -0.10 -10.72
N GLY A 34 -8.84 0.92 -10.36
CA GLY A 34 -7.51 0.73 -9.81
C GLY A 34 -7.61 -0.07 -8.51
N LEU A 35 -6.76 -1.09 -8.36
CA LEU A 35 -6.58 -1.70 -7.05
C LEU A 35 -5.95 -0.66 -6.14
N SER A 36 -6.54 -0.45 -4.96
CA SER A 36 -5.90 0.35 -3.91
C SER A 36 -4.53 -0.25 -3.61
N ASP A 37 -3.49 0.59 -3.54
CA ASP A 37 -2.18 0.13 -3.09
C ASP A 37 -2.35 -0.48 -1.68
N SER A 38 -1.62 -1.56 -1.36
CA SER A 38 -1.66 -2.18 -0.03
C SER A 38 -1.35 -1.18 1.09
N ALA A 39 -0.56 -0.14 0.77
CA ALA A 39 -0.29 0.99 1.64
C ALA A 39 -1.55 1.79 2.04
N ASP A 40 -2.56 1.87 1.16
CA ASP A 40 -3.84 2.56 1.42
C ASP A 40 -4.84 1.70 2.19
N THR A 41 -4.64 0.38 2.27
CA THR A 41 -5.45 -0.50 3.12
C THR A 41 -5.00 -0.53 4.58
N LEU A 42 -3.85 0.06 4.89
CA LEU A 42 -3.33 0.08 6.25
C LEU A 42 -3.96 1.22 7.06
N PRO A 43 -4.35 0.98 8.33
CA PRO A 43 -4.93 2.01 9.19
C PRO A 43 -4.01 3.23 9.25
N ARG A 44 -4.54 4.40 8.88
CA ARG A 44 -3.81 5.67 9.00
C ARG A 44 -3.86 6.12 10.46
N VAL A 45 -2.73 6.03 11.14
CA VAL A 45 -2.60 6.52 12.53
C VAL A 45 -2.22 7.99 12.50
N LYS A 46 -3.01 8.82 13.20
CA LYS A 46 -2.64 10.21 13.47
C LYS A 46 -1.73 10.23 14.69
N ILE A 47 -0.56 10.84 14.54
CA ILE A 47 0.40 11.06 15.62
C ILE A 47 0.67 12.56 15.74
N SER A 48 0.99 13.00 16.96
CA SER A 48 1.38 14.39 17.18
C SER A 48 2.72 14.68 16.48
N ARG A 49 2.99 15.96 16.23
CA ARG A 49 4.25 16.38 15.61
C ARG A 49 5.45 15.99 16.47
N GLU A 50 5.32 16.14 17.78
CA GLU A 50 6.36 15.83 18.77
C GLU A 50 6.68 14.33 18.76
N ALA A 51 5.65 13.48 18.72
CA ALA A 51 5.83 12.04 18.59
C ALA A 51 6.50 11.66 17.27
N PHE A 52 6.14 12.32 16.17
CA PHE A 52 6.76 12.09 14.87
C PHE A 52 8.26 12.45 14.86
N GLU A 53 8.64 13.57 15.46
CA GLU A 53 10.05 13.96 15.58
C GLU A 53 10.84 12.98 16.46
N ALA A 54 10.27 12.53 17.58
CA ALA A 54 10.89 11.52 18.42
C ALA A 54 11.11 10.20 17.66
N LEU A 55 10.12 9.76 16.88
CA LEU A 55 10.21 8.54 16.07
C LEU A 55 11.31 8.60 15.00
N LYS A 56 11.61 9.79 14.44
CA LYS A 56 12.74 9.93 13.50
C LYS A 56 14.09 9.63 14.15
N GLY A 57 14.24 9.92 15.45
CA GLY A 57 15.45 9.62 16.20
C GLY A 57 15.57 8.14 16.61
N LEU A 58 14.45 7.45 16.75
CA LEU A 58 14.38 6.04 17.19
C LEU A 58 14.43 5.03 16.03
N ARG A 59 14.34 5.49 14.78
CA ARG A 59 14.37 4.63 13.59
C ARG A 59 15.80 4.18 13.27
N HIS A 60 15.92 2.97 12.77
CA HIS A 60 17.17 2.47 12.19
C HIS A 60 17.38 3.02 10.78
N ARG A 61 18.62 2.92 10.27
CA ARG A 61 18.94 3.39 8.91
C ARG A 61 18.18 2.56 7.87
N GLY A 62 17.42 3.25 7.02
CA GLY A 62 16.58 2.61 5.99
C GLY A 62 15.18 2.24 6.46
N GLU A 63 14.88 2.37 7.76
CA GLU A 63 13.57 2.11 8.34
C GLU A 63 12.62 3.30 8.11
N THR A 64 11.40 3.00 7.69
CA THR A 64 10.28 3.95 7.65
C THR A 64 9.74 4.19 9.05
N ILE A 65 9.03 5.32 9.25
CA ILE A 65 8.41 5.62 10.55
C ILE A 65 7.39 4.54 10.96
N ARG A 66 6.68 3.94 9.98
CA ARG A 66 5.76 2.83 10.21
C ARG A 66 6.48 1.63 10.81
N GLU A 67 7.55 1.17 10.15
CA GLU A 67 8.32 0.00 10.61
C GLU A 67 8.90 0.24 12.00
N ALA A 68 9.39 1.46 12.28
CA ALA A 68 9.87 1.83 13.61
C ALA A 68 8.76 1.74 14.67
N VAL A 69 7.55 2.21 14.37
CA VAL A 69 6.39 2.11 15.29
C VAL A 69 6.00 0.66 15.52
N GLU A 70 5.88 -0.15 14.46
CA GLU A 70 5.53 -1.57 14.56
C GLU A 70 6.53 -2.32 15.43
N ARG A 71 7.83 -2.12 15.20
CA ARG A 71 8.91 -2.72 16.02
C ARG A 71 8.80 -2.32 17.50
N LEU A 72 8.55 -1.04 17.80
CA LEU A 72 8.41 -0.57 19.17
C LEU A 72 7.17 -1.17 19.86
N ILE A 73 6.06 -1.33 19.15
CA ILE A 73 4.85 -1.99 19.67
C ILE A 73 5.13 -3.46 19.99
N PHE A 74 5.76 -4.19 19.06
CA PHE A 74 6.10 -5.60 19.29
C PHE A 74 7.08 -5.77 20.46
N ALA A 75 8.12 -4.94 20.54
CA ALA A 75 9.06 -4.96 21.66
C ALA A 75 8.38 -4.69 23.01
N ALA A 76 7.40 -3.78 23.05
CA ALA A 76 6.63 -3.51 24.26
C ALA A 76 5.70 -4.68 24.64
N ALA A 77 5.10 -5.36 23.67
CA ALA A 77 4.26 -6.54 23.91
C ALA A 77 5.07 -7.74 24.45
N ASP A 78 6.30 -7.92 23.96
CA ASP A 78 7.22 -8.95 24.45
C ASP A 78 7.73 -8.67 25.87
N LEU A 79 7.85 -7.39 26.24
CA LEU A 79 8.18 -6.97 27.61
C LEU A 79 7.02 -7.21 28.59
N ALA A 80 5.77 -7.13 28.12
CA ALA A 80 4.58 -7.30 28.96
C ALA A 80 4.23 -8.77 29.28
N THR A 81 4.87 -9.73 28.59
CA THR A 81 4.61 -11.17 28.74
C THR A 81 5.69 -11.92 29.53
N LYS A 82 6.70 -11.21 30.05
CA LYS A 82 7.71 -11.72 30.99
C LYS A 82 7.45 -11.24 32.40
#